data_AF-A0A964AQ91-F1
#
_entry.id   AF-A0A964AQ91-F1
#
_cell.length_a   1.000
_cell.length_b   1.000
_cell.length_c   1.000
_cell.angle_alpha   90.00
_cell.angle_beta   90.00
_cell.angle_gamma   90.00
#
_symmetry.space_group_name_H-M   'P 1'
#
loop_
_entity.id
_entity.type
_entity.pdbx_description
1 polymer ?
#
loop_
_entity_poly.entity_id
_entity_poly.type
_entity_poly.pdbx_seq_one_letter_code
_entity_poly.pdbx_strand_id
1 'polypeptide(L)'
;MTHSPLLVELADLFTDNRALLHAHVRHHFPNACRGQVEDAVSAAFLAAMTHPDRFARALAEGGEDRVLGLFRVVAWRAMRAWWRRGARRHERLDADASAMLGACPAGQQASAVLHLDVATAIQDAAVLCCRSDSARICAAVADRLASGDTDTDVARRHGVRREYVNRVRREVARELLEAA
;
A
#
# COMPACT_ATOMS: atom_id res chain seq x y z
N MET A 1 -6.43 -11.09 -37.41
CA MET A 1 -6.66 -10.14 -36.30
C MET A 1 -5.57 -9.08 -36.38
N THR A 2 -5.85 -7.96 -37.03
CA THR A 2 -4.92 -6.83 -37.13
C THR A 2 -5.02 -6.03 -35.84
N HIS A 3 -4.01 -6.12 -34.98
CA HIS A 3 -3.88 -5.20 -33.85
C HIS A 3 -3.75 -3.78 -34.44
N SER A 4 -4.58 -2.84 -33.94
CA SER A 4 -4.47 -1.44 -34.34
C SER A 4 -3.03 -0.97 -34.05
N PRO A 5 -2.31 -0.36 -35.00
CA PRO A 5 -0.91 0.04 -34.82
C PRO A 5 -0.73 0.95 -33.59
N LEU A 6 -1.72 1.80 -33.31
CA LEU A 6 -1.75 2.63 -32.10
C LEU A 6 -1.75 1.80 -30.81
N LEU A 7 -2.47 0.67 -30.76
CA LEU A 7 -2.53 -0.15 -29.54
C LEU A 7 -1.18 -0.84 -29.26
N VAL A 8 -0.45 -1.20 -30.32
CA VAL A 8 0.90 -1.75 -30.20
C VAL A 8 1.84 -0.69 -29.66
N GLU A 9 1.84 0.50 -30.27
CA GLU A 9 2.66 1.64 -29.82
C GLU A 9 2.39 2.01 -28.36
N LEU A 10 1.11 2.06 -27.93
CA LEU A 10 0.76 2.35 -26.54
C LEU A 10 1.20 1.24 -25.57
N ALA A 11 1.21 -0.02 -26.02
CA ALA A 11 1.68 -1.14 -25.21
C ALA A 11 3.21 -1.12 -25.04
N ASP A 12 3.93 -0.77 -26.10
CA ASP A 12 5.39 -0.63 -26.08
C ASP A 12 5.78 0.54 -25.16
N LEU A 13 5.17 1.72 -25.36
CA LEU A 13 5.37 2.87 -24.49
C LEU A 13 5.09 2.57 -23.01
N PHE A 14 4.02 1.82 -22.72
CA PHE A 14 3.72 1.41 -21.35
C PHE A 14 4.80 0.47 -20.78
N THR A 15 5.23 -0.51 -21.58
CA THR A 15 6.21 -1.53 -21.15
C THR A 15 7.55 -0.88 -20.84
N ASP A 16 8.04 -0.01 -21.72
CA ASP A 16 9.30 0.71 -21.57
C ASP A 16 9.30 1.63 -20.34
N ASN A 17 8.13 2.18 -20.00
CA ASN A 17 7.99 3.14 -18.90
C ASN A 17 7.41 2.53 -17.62
N ARG A 18 7.18 1.21 -17.56
CA ARG A 18 6.53 0.56 -16.42
C ARG A 18 7.26 0.82 -15.10
N ALA A 19 8.59 0.73 -15.09
CA ALA A 19 9.39 0.97 -13.90
C ALA A 19 9.25 2.42 -13.39
N LEU A 20 9.21 3.40 -14.30
CA LEU A 20 8.99 4.81 -13.95
C LEU A 20 7.59 5.05 -13.38
N LEU A 21 6.57 4.35 -13.88
CA LEU A 21 5.21 4.42 -13.34
C LEU A 21 5.14 3.83 -11.93
N HIS A 22 5.78 2.68 -11.69
CA HIS A 22 5.91 2.12 -10.34
C HIS A 22 6.59 3.10 -9.38
N ALA A 23 7.73 3.68 -9.78
CA ALA A 23 8.46 4.66 -8.97
C ALA A 23 7.60 5.90 -8.67
N HIS A 24 6.89 6.41 -9.67
CA HIS A 24 5.98 7.55 -9.52
C HIS A 24 4.87 7.28 -8.49
N VAL A 25 4.20 6.13 -8.57
CA VAL A 25 3.14 5.78 -7.61
C VAL A 25 3.72 5.60 -6.20
N ARG A 26 4.85 4.90 -6.06
CA ARG A 26 5.51 4.72 -4.74
C ARG A 26 5.94 6.03 -4.11
N HIS A 27 6.42 6.98 -4.90
CA HIS A 27 6.82 8.30 -4.41
C HIS A 27 5.64 9.05 -3.76
N HIS A 28 4.45 8.97 -4.34
CA HIS A 28 3.25 9.65 -3.81
C HIS A 28 2.49 8.84 -2.75
N PHE A 29 2.68 7.52 -2.71
CA PHE A 29 2.01 6.62 -1.77
C PHE A 29 3.05 5.67 -1.13
N PRO A 30 3.91 6.18 -0.23
CA PRO A 30 5.06 5.42 0.29
C PRO A 30 4.67 4.16 1.06
N ASN A 31 3.49 4.17 1.71
CA ASN A 31 2.98 3.07 2.52
C ASN A 31 2.12 2.07 1.71
N ALA A 32 2.07 2.23 0.39
CA ALA A 32 1.35 1.33 -0.49
C ALA A 32 2.07 -0.01 -0.60
N CYS A 33 1.36 -1.11 -0.36
CA CYS A 33 1.96 -2.43 -0.56
C CYS A 33 2.21 -2.68 -2.06
N ARG A 34 3.15 -3.58 -2.37
CA ARG A 34 3.55 -3.87 -3.76
C ARG A 34 2.35 -4.19 -4.67
N GLY A 35 1.40 -5.00 -4.19
CA GLY A 35 0.21 -5.37 -4.97
C GLY A 35 -0.67 -4.17 -5.33
N GLN A 36 -0.87 -3.23 -4.41
CA GLN A 36 -1.65 -2.01 -4.68
C GLN A 36 -1.00 -1.13 -5.74
N VAL A 37 0.34 -1.02 -5.71
CA VAL A 37 1.09 -0.28 -6.72
C VAL A 37 0.95 -0.96 -8.09
N GLU A 38 1.06 -2.28 -8.12
CA GLU A 38 0.94 -3.06 -9.36
C GLU A 38 -0.47 -2.98 -9.95
N ASP A 39 -1.52 -3.02 -9.13
CA ASP A 39 -2.90 -2.81 -9.56
C ASP A 39 -3.11 -1.40 -10.13
N ALA A 40 -2.56 -0.38 -9.47
CA ALA A 40 -2.69 1.01 -9.93
C ALA A 40 -1.98 1.24 -11.28
N VAL A 41 -0.79 0.67 -11.46
CA VAL A 41 -0.05 0.72 -12.73
C VAL A 41 -0.78 -0.07 -13.82
N SER A 42 -1.30 -1.26 -13.51
CA SER A 42 -2.09 -2.07 -14.44
C SER A 42 -3.38 -1.38 -14.87
N ALA A 43 -4.01 -0.60 -13.98
CA ALA A 43 -5.19 0.20 -14.32
C ALA A 43 -4.87 1.27 -15.38
N ALA A 44 -3.64 1.79 -15.40
CA ALA A 44 -3.20 2.74 -16.42
C ALA A 44 -3.06 2.09 -17.80
N PHE A 45 -2.50 0.87 -17.86
CA PHE A 45 -2.47 0.06 -19.09
C PHE A 45 -3.87 -0.26 -19.61
N LEU A 46 -4.75 -0.75 -18.72
CA LEU A 46 -6.13 -1.07 -19.07
C LEU A 46 -6.86 0.17 -19.63
N ALA A 47 -6.63 1.34 -19.06
CA ALA A 47 -7.24 2.59 -19.55
C ALA A 47 -6.77 2.94 -20.97
N ALA A 48 -5.50 2.72 -21.30
CA ALA A 48 -4.99 2.93 -22.66
C ALA A 48 -5.63 1.97 -23.68
N MET A 49 -5.82 0.70 -23.29
CA MET A 49 -6.45 -0.29 -24.16
C MET A 49 -7.96 -0.07 -24.32
N THR A 50 -8.63 0.43 -23.28
CA THR A 50 -10.09 0.63 -23.28
C THR A 50 -10.49 1.96 -23.91
N HIS A 51 -9.64 2.98 -23.82
CA HIS A 51 -9.89 4.32 -24.32
C HIS A 51 -8.72 4.87 -25.15
N PRO A 52 -8.31 4.19 -26.23
CA PRO A 52 -7.13 4.53 -27.00
C PRO A 52 -7.20 5.95 -27.59
N ASP A 53 -8.38 6.44 -27.94
CA ASP A 53 -8.56 7.79 -28.51
C ASP A 53 -8.06 8.90 -27.58
N ARG A 54 -8.15 8.71 -26.26
CA ARG A 54 -7.64 9.68 -25.28
C ARG A 54 -6.11 9.75 -25.31
N PHE A 55 -5.48 8.61 -25.55
CA PHE A 55 -4.03 8.50 -25.64
C PHE A 55 -3.52 8.92 -27.02
N ALA A 56 -4.26 8.62 -28.10
CA ALA A 56 -4.00 9.17 -29.43
C ALA A 56 -4.01 10.70 -29.43
N ARG A 57 -4.97 11.31 -28.74
CA ARG A 57 -5.00 12.76 -28.55
C ARG A 57 -3.81 13.27 -27.75
N ALA A 58 -3.45 12.60 -26.66
CA ALA A 58 -2.27 12.98 -25.87
C ALA A 58 -0.99 12.93 -26.74
N LEU A 59 -0.86 11.88 -27.55
CA LEU A 59 0.24 11.70 -28.50
C LEU A 59 0.26 12.83 -29.54
N ALA A 60 -0.89 13.18 -30.12
CA ALA A 60 -0.99 14.27 -31.08
C ALA A 60 -0.71 15.66 -30.46
N GLU A 61 -1.10 15.88 -29.20
CA GLU A 61 -0.93 17.16 -28.49
C GLU A 61 0.52 17.40 -28.03
N GLY A 62 1.25 16.35 -27.66
CA GLY A 62 2.57 16.52 -27.04
C GLY A 62 3.45 15.27 -27.02
N GLY A 63 3.23 14.34 -27.94
CA GLY A 63 4.04 13.15 -28.12
C GLY A 63 4.03 12.20 -26.93
N GLU A 64 5.10 11.42 -26.82
CA GLU A 64 5.27 10.37 -25.81
C GLU A 64 5.26 10.93 -24.38
N ASP A 65 5.84 12.11 -24.14
CA ASP A 65 5.87 12.75 -22.83
C ASP A 65 4.46 13.02 -22.29
N ARG A 66 3.57 13.47 -23.18
CA ARG A 66 2.17 13.74 -22.82
C ARG A 66 1.41 12.44 -22.53
N VAL A 67 1.68 11.38 -23.30
CA VAL A 67 1.15 10.03 -23.05
C VAL A 67 1.63 9.49 -21.70
N LEU A 68 2.91 9.61 -21.40
CA LEU A 68 3.49 9.20 -20.12
C LEU A 68 2.90 10.00 -18.96
N GLY A 69 2.69 11.30 -19.14
CA GLY A 69 1.96 12.14 -18.20
C GLY A 69 0.54 11.62 -17.93
N LEU A 70 -0.17 11.19 -18.98
CA LEU A 70 -1.50 10.62 -18.86
C LEU A 70 -1.48 9.27 -18.11
N PHE A 71 -0.54 8.38 -18.40
CA PHE A 71 -0.36 7.13 -17.65
C PHE A 71 -0.15 7.39 -16.15
N ARG A 72 0.72 8.36 -15.79
CA ARG A 72 0.96 8.78 -14.40
C ARG A 72 -0.33 9.25 -13.73
N VAL A 73 -1.09 10.11 -14.40
CA VAL A 73 -2.38 10.62 -13.89
C VAL A 73 -3.38 9.49 -13.64
N VAL A 74 -3.50 8.54 -14.57
CA VAL A 74 -4.43 7.41 -14.40
C VAL A 74 -4.01 6.52 -13.24
N ALA A 75 -2.73 6.13 -13.17
CA ALA A 75 -2.21 5.31 -12.07
C ALA A 75 -2.41 5.97 -10.70
N TRP A 76 -2.10 7.27 -10.60
CA TRP A 76 -2.32 8.04 -9.38
C TRP A 76 -3.79 8.12 -8.99
N ARG A 77 -4.70 8.33 -9.96
CA ARG A 77 -6.15 8.37 -9.71
C ARG A 77 -6.68 7.02 -9.25
N ALA A 78 -6.20 5.92 -9.82
CA ALA A 78 -6.56 4.57 -9.40
C ALA A 78 -6.14 4.32 -7.94
N MET A 79 -4.91 4.69 -7.60
CA MET A 79 -4.39 4.55 -6.25
C MET A 79 -5.14 5.43 -5.24
N ARG A 80 -5.40 6.70 -5.59
CA ARG A 80 -6.19 7.62 -4.77
C ARG A 80 -7.63 7.12 -4.55
N ALA A 81 -8.24 6.47 -5.55
CA ALA A 81 -9.56 5.87 -5.39
C ALA A 81 -9.53 4.67 -4.42
N TRP A 82 -8.47 3.86 -4.47
CA TRP A 82 -8.25 2.81 -3.48
C TRP A 82 -8.10 3.39 -2.07
N TRP A 83 -7.25 4.41 -1.88
CA TRP A 83 -7.06 5.09 -0.59
C TRP A 83 -8.37 5.66 -0.04
N ARG A 84 -9.17 6.34 -0.86
CA ARG A 84 -10.48 6.86 -0.44
C ARG A 84 -11.47 5.76 -0.03
N ARG A 85 -11.45 4.61 -0.73
CA ARG A 85 -12.29 3.46 -0.38
C ARG A 85 -11.80 2.73 0.86
N GLY A 86 -10.49 2.70 1.08
CA GLY A 86 -9.85 2.20 2.30
C GLY A 86 -10.21 3.04 3.51
N ALA A 87 -10.12 4.38 3.42
CA ALA A 87 -10.53 5.29 4.50
C ALA A 87 -12.00 5.10 4.91
N ARG A 88 -12.91 4.97 3.94
CA ARG A 88 -14.33 4.70 4.19
C ARG A 88 -14.62 3.28 4.69
N ARG A 89 -13.72 2.32 4.41
CA ARG A 89 -13.80 0.96 4.99
C ARG A 89 -13.25 0.93 6.41
N HIS A 90 -12.18 1.66 6.73
CA HIS A 90 -11.68 1.83 8.09
C HIS A 90 -12.71 2.51 9.02
N GLU A 91 -13.52 3.43 8.50
CA GLU A 91 -14.67 3.96 9.25
C GLU A 91 -15.75 2.90 9.59
N ARG A 92 -15.73 1.71 8.97
CA ARG A 92 -16.74 0.65 9.15
C ARG A 92 -16.21 -0.70 9.60
N LEU A 93 -14.93 -0.99 9.42
CA LEU A 93 -14.27 -2.28 9.68
C LEU A 93 -12.84 -1.99 10.15
N ASP A 94 -12.59 -2.25 11.43
CA ASP A 94 -11.30 -2.17 12.11
C ASP A 94 -10.62 -0.80 12.07
N ALA A 95 -10.59 -0.14 13.22
CA ALA A 95 -9.51 0.77 13.57
C ALA A 95 -8.19 -0.03 13.53
N ASP A 96 -7.50 -0.01 12.38
CA ASP A 96 -6.16 -0.59 12.27
C ASP A 96 -5.22 0.27 13.12
N ALA A 97 -4.56 -0.36 14.09
CA ALA A 97 -3.48 0.25 14.87
C ALA A 97 -2.40 0.90 13.97
N SER A 98 -2.21 0.42 12.73
CA SER A 98 -1.34 1.06 11.73
C SER A 98 -1.72 2.49 11.39
N ALA A 99 -3.01 2.82 11.37
CA ALA A 99 -3.49 4.17 11.07
C ALA A 99 -3.18 5.15 12.21
N MET A 100 -3.17 4.67 13.46
CA MET A 100 -2.82 5.46 14.64
C MET A 100 -1.33 5.79 14.70
N LEU A 101 -0.46 4.91 14.20
CA LEU A 101 1.00 5.11 14.15
C LEU A 101 1.47 6.01 12.99
N GLY A 102 0.72 6.03 11.88
CA GLY A 102 1.06 6.85 10.70
C GLY A 102 0.55 8.30 10.77
N ALA A 103 -0.31 8.62 11.73
CA ALA A 103 -0.74 9.98 11.97
C ALA A 103 0.37 10.73 12.74
N CYS A 104 1.08 11.62 12.06
CA CYS A 104 1.91 12.66 12.68
C CYS A 104 1.09 13.96 12.77
N PRO A 105 0.17 14.12 13.75
CA PRO A 105 -0.38 15.43 14.04
C PRO A 105 0.73 16.32 14.63
N ALA A 106 0.71 17.61 14.30
CA ALA A 106 1.68 18.57 14.81
C ALA A 106 1.62 18.60 16.36
N GLY A 107 2.70 18.18 17.02
CA GLY A 107 2.82 18.12 18.49
C GLY A 107 3.57 16.87 18.96
N GLN A 108 4.91 16.91 18.97
CA GLN A 108 5.81 15.75 19.15
C GLN A 108 5.79 15.06 20.53
N GLN A 109 4.89 15.42 21.45
CA GLN A 109 4.81 14.75 22.76
C GLN A 109 3.76 13.62 22.80
N ALA A 110 2.66 13.72 22.05
CA ALA A 110 1.63 12.66 22.02
C ALA A 110 2.06 11.44 21.17
N SER A 111 2.81 11.68 20.09
CA SER A 111 3.31 10.62 19.21
C SER A 111 4.33 9.70 19.90
N ALA A 112 5.21 10.23 20.76
CA ALA A 112 6.19 9.41 21.48
C ALA A 112 5.51 8.47 22.51
N VAL A 113 4.48 8.96 23.21
CA VAL A 113 3.68 8.15 24.15
C VAL A 113 2.92 7.06 23.40
N LEU A 114 2.24 7.40 22.29
CA LEU A 114 1.58 6.42 21.42
C LEU A 114 2.53 5.36 20.86
N HIS A 115 3.76 5.73 20.49
CA HIS A 115 4.77 4.77 20.01
C HIS A 115 5.27 3.82 21.11
N LEU A 116 5.42 4.32 22.34
CA LEU A 116 5.79 3.51 23.51
C LEU A 116 4.66 2.55 23.91
N ASP A 117 3.42 3.01 23.89
CA ASP A 117 2.24 2.22 24.22
C ASP A 117 2.03 1.09 23.20
N VAL A 118 2.21 1.38 21.91
CA VAL A 118 2.10 0.37 20.85
C VAL A 118 3.21 -0.68 20.92
N ALA A 119 4.47 -0.27 21.17
CA ALA A 119 5.57 -1.23 21.29
C ALA A 119 5.36 -2.19 22.47
N THR A 120 4.85 -1.65 23.59
CA THR A 120 4.51 -2.43 24.78
C THR A 120 3.35 -3.39 24.50
N ALA A 121 2.27 -2.91 23.88
CA ALA A 121 1.13 -3.73 23.47
C ALA A 121 1.55 -4.88 22.53
N ILE A 122 2.43 -4.62 21.56
CA ILE A 122 2.95 -5.67 20.66
C ILE A 122 3.72 -6.73 21.46
N GLN A 123 4.56 -6.30 22.41
CA GLN A 123 5.36 -7.19 23.23
C GLN A 123 4.47 -8.08 24.11
N ASP A 124 3.49 -7.49 24.79
CA ASP A 124 2.58 -8.19 25.69
C ASP A 124 1.68 -9.17 24.92
N ALA A 125 1.10 -8.72 23.80
CA ALA A 125 0.33 -9.56 22.91
C ALA A 125 1.14 -10.72 22.32
N ALA A 126 2.41 -10.50 21.95
CA ALA A 126 3.28 -11.55 21.44
C ALA A 126 3.62 -12.58 22.52
N VAL A 127 3.90 -12.15 23.75
CA VAL A 127 4.11 -13.05 24.90
C VAL A 127 2.86 -13.85 25.23
N LEU A 128 1.68 -13.24 25.17
CA LEU A 128 0.39 -13.89 25.38
C LEU A 128 0.10 -14.94 24.30
N CYS A 129 0.31 -14.58 23.04
CA CYS A 129 -0.06 -15.42 21.89
C CYS A 129 0.95 -16.53 21.59
N CYS A 130 2.24 -16.32 21.87
CA CYS A 130 3.31 -17.27 21.56
C CYS A 130 4.60 -17.00 22.37
N ARG A 131 4.75 -17.69 23.51
CA ARG A 131 5.90 -17.51 24.42
C ARG A 131 7.26 -17.90 23.83
N SER A 132 7.32 -18.90 22.94
CA SER A 132 8.58 -19.45 22.43
C SER A 132 9.24 -18.60 21.35
N ASP A 133 8.46 -17.85 20.57
CA ASP A 133 8.93 -17.08 19.40
C ASP A 133 8.54 -15.59 19.47
N SER A 134 8.17 -15.10 20.65
CA SER A 134 7.63 -13.75 20.85
C SER A 134 8.52 -12.67 20.24
N ALA A 135 9.85 -12.75 20.39
CA ALA A 135 10.78 -11.76 19.83
C ALA A 135 10.73 -11.66 18.29
N ARG A 136 10.64 -12.80 17.57
CA ARG A 136 10.53 -12.79 16.11
C ARG A 136 9.16 -12.33 15.65
N ILE A 137 8.11 -12.68 16.42
CA ILE A 137 6.75 -12.24 16.14
C ILE A 137 6.61 -10.73 16.37
N CYS A 138 7.22 -10.17 17.43
CA CYS A 138 7.29 -8.73 17.65
C CYS A 138 7.96 -8.02 16.48
N ALA A 139 9.13 -8.51 16.04
CA ALA A 139 9.85 -7.95 14.90
C ALA A 139 9.01 -8.00 13.61
N ALA A 140 8.30 -9.12 13.37
CA ALA A 140 7.40 -9.26 12.24
C ALA A 140 6.20 -8.29 12.34
N VAL A 141 5.58 -8.14 13.51
CA VAL A 141 4.44 -7.21 13.67
C VAL A 141 4.89 -5.76 13.54
N ALA A 142 6.04 -5.38 14.11
CA ALA A 142 6.62 -4.04 13.96
C ALA A 142 6.95 -3.73 12.49
N ASP A 143 7.57 -4.67 11.77
CA ASP A 143 7.83 -4.53 10.32
C ASP A 143 6.51 -4.41 9.54
N ARG A 144 5.49 -5.21 9.88
CA ARG A 144 4.16 -5.15 9.26
C ARG A 144 3.49 -3.78 9.41
N LEU A 145 3.61 -3.17 10.59
CA LEU A 145 3.07 -1.84 10.89
C LEU A 145 3.85 -0.74 10.15
N ALA A 146 5.17 -0.86 10.08
CA ALA A 146 6.05 0.12 9.43
C ALA A 146 5.99 0.05 7.90
N SER A 147 5.99 -1.15 7.31
CA SER A 147 6.05 -1.36 5.86
C SER A 147 4.67 -1.33 5.18
N GLY A 148 3.61 -1.66 5.91
CA GLY A 148 2.27 -1.83 5.34
C GLY A 148 2.09 -3.09 4.47
N ASP A 149 3.09 -3.97 4.39
CA ASP A 149 3.08 -5.21 3.61
C ASP A 149 2.06 -6.22 4.13
N THR A 150 1.78 -7.31 3.41
CA THR A 150 0.81 -8.31 3.88
C THR A 150 1.35 -9.15 5.04
N ASP A 151 0.46 -9.66 5.91
CA ASP A 151 0.85 -10.57 6.99
C ASP A 151 1.62 -11.80 6.45
N THR A 152 1.28 -12.27 5.25
CA THR A 152 1.97 -13.38 4.58
C THR A 152 3.40 -13.03 4.21
N ASP A 153 3.63 -11.86 3.63
CA ASP A 153 4.96 -11.43 3.18
C ASP A 153 5.90 -11.20 4.36
N VAL A 154 5.38 -10.55 5.41
CA VAL A 154 6.15 -10.26 6.62
C VAL A 154 6.42 -11.54 7.41
N ALA A 155 5.43 -12.43 7.54
CA ALA A 155 5.62 -13.72 8.19
C ALA A 155 6.72 -14.54 7.51
N ARG A 156 6.72 -14.59 6.16
CA ARG A 156 7.77 -15.24 5.38
C ARG A 156 9.15 -14.60 5.57
N ARG A 157 9.22 -13.26 5.59
CA ARG A 157 10.49 -12.50 5.77
C ARG A 157 11.13 -12.78 7.12
N HIS A 158 10.33 -12.92 8.17
CA HIS A 158 10.79 -13.14 9.54
C HIS A 158 10.79 -14.62 9.97
N GLY A 159 10.42 -15.54 9.06
CA GLY A 159 10.41 -16.97 9.33
C GLY A 159 9.41 -17.38 10.41
N VAL A 160 8.28 -16.70 10.52
CA VAL A 160 7.20 -16.98 11.49
C VAL A 160 5.94 -17.44 10.77
N ARG A 161 5.01 -18.05 11.51
CA ARG A 161 3.70 -18.42 10.95
C ARG A 161 2.80 -17.19 10.85
N ARG A 162 2.11 -17.05 9.72
CA ARG A 162 1.18 -15.93 9.45
C ARG A 162 0.09 -15.82 10.51
N GLU A 163 -0.38 -16.96 11.02
CA GLU A 163 -1.42 -17.01 12.05
C GLU A 163 -1.01 -16.26 13.32
N TYR A 164 0.27 -16.28 13.69
CA TYR A 164 0.76 -15.57 14.87
C TYR A 164 0.85 -14.06 14.64
N VAL A 165 1.30 -13.62 13.48
CA VAL A 165 1.31 -12.19 13.10
C VAL A 165 -0.12 -11.62 13.14
N ASN A 166 -1.08 -12.34 12.55
CA ASN A 166 -2.48 -11.92 12.55
C ASN A 166 -3.08 -11.90 13.96
N ARG A 167 -2.83 -12.94 14.77
CA ARG A 167 -3.35 -13.03 16.14
C ARG A 167 -2.83 -11.89 17.02
N VAL A 168 -1.52 -11.63 16.99
CA VAL A 168 -0.90 -10.52 17.75
C VAL A 168 -1.45 -9.18 17.28
N ARG A 169 -1.58 -8.94 15.97
CA ARG A 169 -2.16 -7.69 15.45
C ARG A 169 -3.59 -7.45 15.95
N ARG A 170 -4.42 -8.50 16.00
CA ARG A 170 -5.79 -8.41 16.53
C ARG A 170 -5.83 -8.13 18.03
N GLU A 171 -4.87 -8.67 18.77
CA GLU A 171 -4.77 -8.44 20.21
C GLU A 171 -4.34 -6.99 20.49
N VAL A 172 -3.30 -6.52 19.80
CA VAL A 172 -2.84 -5.12 19.87
C VAL A 172 -3.95 -4.14 19.50
N ALA A 173 -4.72 -4.42 18.44
CA ALA A 173 -5.85 -3.59 18.07
C ALA A 173 -6.93 -3.57 19.16
N ARG A 174 -7.17 -4.69 19.85
CA ARG A 174 -8.13 -4.76 20.96
C ARG A 174 -7.65 -3.94 22.15
N GLU A 175 -6.41 -4.12 22.59
CA GLU A 175 -5.83 -3.36 23.71
C GLU A 175 -5.85 -1.85 23.46
N LEU A 176 -5.49 -1.42 22.25
CA LEU A 176 -5.50 0.00 21.89
C LEU A 176 -6.91 0.58 21.76
N LEU A 177 -7.91 -0.23 21.42
CA LEU A 177 -9.32 0.20 21.37
C LEU A 177 -9.99 0.20 22.73
N GLU A 178 -9.60 -0.68 23.65
CA GLU A 178 -10.09 -0.71 25.03
C GLU A 178 -9.44 0.38 25.91
N ALA A 179 -8.24 0.85 25.54
CA ALA A 179 -7.52 1.92 26.23
C ALA A 179 -7.90 3.35 25.80
N ALA A 180 -8.71 3.51 24.75
CA ALA A 180 -9.14 4.80 24.18
C ALA A 180 -10.56 5.19 24.61
#